data_AF-S8CT19-F1
#
_entry.id   AF-S8CT19-F1
#
_cell.length_a   1.000
_cell.length_b   1.000
_cell.length_c   1.000
_cell.angle_alpha   90.00
_cell.angle_beta   90.00
_cell.angle_gamma   90.00
#
_symmetry.space_group_name_H-M   'P 1'
#
loop_
_entity.id
_entity.type
_entity.pdbx_description
1 polymer ?
#
loop_
_entity_poly.entity_id
_entity_poly.type
_entity_poly.pdbx_seq_one_letter_code
_entity_poly.pdbx_strand_id
1 'polypeptide(L)'
;MEVGNGFFVHHLVEAIAMAVSAKWEHLIFPFTVLSVSLLFLITNYLFFTVNYSRQPLQEEDLSGWKYPEWFESKHDETAAVPRRSSKWFQVVKRELGSDRIDIGVLNGDSTMNGDEEVHGNAKFVTVEFSPVRCGDDMIRWSDLAPERINKSSKCPAIPMPKFEEYPSLDVVLFWGSSSSSSSCKNGGTRDVYRLQVNLVMANLLARNGKMGSRPLYAVFFDLKPMWEIFKCDELVWNDGNAWIYKPDMNRIRELVQLPVGSCQFVPPFSSGDEESSFPLLPSDSSKEEAYVTVLHSSEDYVCGAIVLAQSIIFTNSSRDLVLLADDAISPDSIRALKLSGWKTMRIQRMRSPFSRNNAYNEWNYSKLRMWRLIRYKKLLFIDADLIVNRNCDGFFAYPQLTAAGNYQKHLFNSGLMVVEPSECTYRDLVREMMVVESYNGGDQGFLNEMFWWWHRLPAESNYLKVFVDPSDRLHWVNKDTVYAVHYTGLKPWKCLRDEDCNWDFDEFHRYASHSAQRLWINVFRKMPRALRDFCSAKKYENLTTTTTIESI
;
A
#
# COMPACT_ATOMS: atom_id res chain seq x y z
N MET A 1 -97.77 2.81 18.17
CA MET A 1 -96.53 2.08 18.50
C MET A 1 -95.44 2.65 17.62
N GLU A 2 -94.96 3.84 17.97
CA GLU A 2 -93.92 4.56 17.24
C GLU A 2 -92.97 5.19 18.27
N VAL A 3 -91.99 4.43 18.75
CA VAL A 3 -90.69 4.93 19.23
C VAL A 3 -89.75 3.73 19.20
N GLY A 4 -89.01 3.51 18.11
CA GLY A 4 -88.18 2.30 17.98
C GLY A 4 -87.02 2.34 17.00
N ASN A 5 -86.91 3.35 16.13
CA ASN A 5 -85.87 3.37 15.08
C ASN A 5 -84.87 4.54 15.16
N GLY A 6 -85.06 5.53 16.05
CA GLY A 6 -84.14 6.68 16.17
C GLY A 6 -82.87 6.39 16.98
N PHE A 7 -82.97 5.57 18.04
CA PHE A 7 -81.88 5.36 19.00
C PHE A 7 -80.75 4.46 18.44
N PHE A 8 -81.09 3.52 17.54
CA PHE A 8 -80.12 2.59 16.99
C PHE A 8 -79.28 3.19 15.86
N VAL A 9 -79.85 4.11 15.07
CA VAL A 9 -79.14 4.79 13.98
C VAL A 9 -78.15 5.83 14.53
N HIS A 10 -78.51 6.56 15.59
CA HIS A 10 -77.63 7.57 16.19
C HIS A 10 -76.35 6.94 16.77
N HIS A 11 -76.48 5.83 17.51
CA HIS A 11 -75.30 5.14 18.07
C HIS A 11 -74.44 4.45 17.01
N LEU A 12 -75.02 3.98 15.89
CA LEU A 12 -74.24 3.41 14.80
C LEU A 12 -73.42 4.47 14.05
N VAL A 13 -73.97 5.67 13.87
CA VAL A 13 -73.27 6.79 13.23
C VAL A 13 -72.13 7.31 14.11
N GLU A 14 -72.34 7.43 15.43
CA GLU A 14 -71.27 7.79 16.37
C GLU A 14 -70.16 6.74 16.42
N ALA A 15 -70.50 5.45 16.43
CA ALA A 15 -69.51 4.38 16.44
C ALA A 15 -68.68 4.33 15.15
N ILE A 16 -69.29 4.60 13.98
CA ILE A 16 -68.58 4.68 12.70
C ILE A 16 -67.69 5.94 12.66
N ALA A 17 -68.17 7.09 13.14
CA ALA A 17 -67.37 8.32 13.21
C ALA A 17 -66.13 8.16 14.12
N MET A 18 -66.29 7.52 15.29
CA MET A 18 -65.16 7.22 16.19
C MET A 18 -64.19 6.20 15.59
N ALA A 19 -64.68 5.17 14.89
CA ALA A 19 -63.84 4.17 14.23
C ALA A 19 -63.07 4.74 13.02
N VAL A 20 -63.65 5.70 12.30
CA VAL A 20 -62.97 6.43 11.23
C VAL A 20 -61.92 7.37 11.82
N SER A 21 -62.25 8.16 12.86
CA SER A 21 -61.30 9.06 13.53
C SER A 21 -60.07 8.32 14.07
N ALA A 22 -60.26 7.17 14.75
CA ALA A 22 -59.17 6.37 15.29
C ALA A 22 -58.26 5.77 14.21
N LYS A 23 -58.82 5.37 13.05
CA LYS A 23 -58.01 4.86 11.91
C LYS A 23 -57.19 5.96 11.24
N TRP A 24 -57.67 7.20 11.21
CA TRP A 24 -56.93 8.33 10.65
C TRP A 24 -55.77 8.75 11.55
N GLU A 25 -55.91 8.75 12.88
CA GLU A 25 -54.80 9.02 13.81
C GLU A 25 -53.64 8.00 13.67
N HIS A 26 -53.94 6.73 13.42
CA HIS A 26 -52.92 5.70 13.18
C HIS A 26 -52.21 5.80 11.82
N LEU A 27 -52.76 6.56 10.86
CA LEU A 27 -52.14 6.79 9.55
C LEU A 27 -51.37 8.12 9.49
N ILE A 28 -51.74 9.12 10.30
CA ILE A 28 -51.08 10.44 10.33
C ILE A 28 -49.64 10.34 10.83
N PHE A 29 -49.36 9.53 11.85
CA PHE A 29 -48.01 9.36 12.38
C PHE A 29 -47.01 8.75 11.37
N PRO A 30 -47.29 7.62 10.69
CA PRO A 30 -46.38 7.07 9.69
C PRO A 30 -46.25 7.98 8.45
N PHE A 31 -47.31 8.69 8.04
CA PHE A 31 -47.22 9.63 6.91
C PHE A 31 -46.38 10.85 7.24
N THR A 32 -46.49 11.40 8.46
CA THR A 32 -45.64 12.52 8.89
C THR A 32 -44.18 12.11 9.04
N VAL A 33 -43.89 10.92 9.59
CA VAL A 33 -42.52 10.38 9.65
C VAL A 33 -41.92 10.17 8.25
N LEU A 34 -42.67 9.60 7.31
CA LEU A 34 -42.24 9.44 5.91
C LEU A 34 -42.02 10.79 5.22
N SER A 35 -42.92 11.75 5.43
CA SER A 35 -42.83 13.08 4.80
C SER A 35 -41.63 13.88 5.33
N VAL A 36 -41.37 13.82 6.64
CA VAL A 36 -40.21 14.48 7.27
C VAL A 36 -38.90 13.80 6.82
N SER A 37 -38.89 12.47 6.72
CA SER A 37 -37.71 11.72 6.22
C SER A 37 -37.40 12.05 4.76
N LEU A 38 -38.44 12.16 3.92
CA LEU A 38 -38.29 12.53 2.51
C LEU A 38 -37.83 13.98 2.36
N LEU A 39 -38.37 14.91 3.16
CA LEU A 39 -37.90 16.29 3.20
C LEU A 39 -36.43 16.36 3.62
N PHE A 40 -36.03 15.61 4.64
CA PHE A 40 -34.64 15.56 5.11
C PHE A 40 -33.69 15.03 4.02
N LEU A 41 -34.10 14.00 3.27
CA LEU A 41 -33.32 13.48 2.14
C LEU A 41 -33.21 14.49 1.00
N ILE A 42 -34.29 15.18 0.65
CA ILE A 42 -34.30 16.21 -0.40
C ILE A 42 -33.44 17.41 0.01
N THR A 43 -33.52 17.86 1.27
CA THR A 43 -32.71 18.98 1.76
C THR A 43 -31.23 18.60 1.84
N ASN A 44 -30.90 17.36 2.22
CA ASN A 44 -29.52 16.89 2.19
C ASN A 44 -29.02 16.77 0.75
N TYR A 45 -29.80 16.21 -0.17
CA TYR A 45 -29.43 16.12 -1.58
C TYR A 45 -29.20 17.50 -2.20
N LEU A 46 -30.05 18.49 -1.90
CA LEU A 46 -29.87 19.88 -2.33
C LEU A 46 -28.66 20.54 -1.65
N PHE A 47 -28.44 20.32 -0.35
CA PHE A 47 -27.26 20.81 0.35
C PHE A 47 -25.97 20.23 -0.24
N PHE A 48 -25.93 18.93 -0.55
CA PHE A 48 -24.79 18.30 -1.20
C PHE A 48 -24.63 18.81 -2.64
N THR A 49 -25.67 18.89 -3.44
CA THR A 49 -25.55 19.36 -4.84
C THR A 49 -25.19 20.84 -4.96
N VAL A 50 -25.62 21.69 -4.02
CA VAL A 50 -25.33 23.14 -4.02
C VAL A 50 -23.98 23.45 -3.36
N ASN A 51 -23.57 22.72 -2.30
CA ASN A 51 -22.29 22.95 -1.61
C ASN A 51 -21.14 22.08 -2.11
N TYR A 52 -21.36 21.15 -3.05
CA TYR A 52 -20.28 20.46 -3.77
C TYR A 52 -19.65 21.39 -4.81
N SER A 53 -19.12 22.51 -4.34
CA SER A 53 -18.16 23.30 -5.10
C SER A 53 -16.80 22.60 -4.97
N ARG A 54 -16.29 22.08 -6.08
CA ARG A 54 -14.87 21.71 -6.19
C ARG A 54 -14.07 22.96 -5.84
N GLN A 55 -13.46 23.03 -4.66
CA GLN A 55 -12.36 23.97 -4.45
C GLN A 55 -11.18 23.44 -5.27
N PRO A 56 -10.70 24.17 -6.30
CA PRO A 56 -9.48 23.81 -6.97
C PRO A 56 -8.33 24.01 -5.97
N LEU A 57 -7.55 22.96 -5.74
CA LEU A 57 -6.28 23.09 -5.04
C LEU A 57 -5.40 24.08 -5.81
N GLN A 58 -4.74 24.96 -5.07
CA GLN A 58 -3.83 25.96 -5.62
C GLN A 58 -2.76 25.30 -6.49
N GLU A 59 -2.75 25.69 -7.76
CA GLU A 59 -2.07 25.11 -8.92
C GLU A 59 -0.55 25.36 -8.95
N GLU A 60 0.06 25.74 -7.83
CA GLU A 60 1.43 26.27 -7.81
C GLU A 60 2.51 25.19 -8.06
N ASP A 61 2.23 23.90 -7.81
CA ASP A 61 3.15 22.79 -8.13
C ASP A 61 2.96 22.18 -9.53
N LEU A 62 1.91 22.58 -10.28
CA LEU A 62 1.54 21.97 -11.58
C LEU A 62 1.51 22.95 -12.77
N SER A 63 1.71 24.26 -12.54
CA SER A 63 1.57 25.32 -13.55
C SER A 63 2.50 25.24 -14.78
N GLY A 64 3.46 24.30 -14.80
CA GLY A 64 4.32 24.03 -15.96
C GLY A 64 3.98 22.75 -16.73
N TRP A 65 2.97 21.97 -16.32
CA TRP A 65 2.78 20.60 -16.80
C TRP A 65 1.48 20.45 -17.60
N LYS A 66 1.62 20.28 -18.92
CA LYS A 66 0.53 19.81 -19.78
C LYS A 66 0.41 18.29 -19.66
N TYR A 67 -0.82 17.79 -19.53
CA TYR A 67 -1.10 16.38 -19.77
C TYR A 67 -0.48 15.96 -21.11
N PRO A 68 0.27 14.85 -21.17
CA PRO A 68 0.56 14.22 -22.45
C PRO A 68 -0.76 13.89 -23.15
N GLU A 69 -0.92 14.31 -24.40
CA GLU A 69 -2.17 14.19 -25.19
C GLU A 69 -2.74 12.75 -25.25
N TRP A 70 -1.93 11.72 -24.96
CA TRP A 70 -2.38 10.32 -24.94
C TRP A 70 -3.22 9.94 -23.72
N PHE A 71 -3.32 10.78 -22.69
CA PHE A 71 -4.11 10.49 -21.48
C PHE A 71 -5.64 10.69 -21.70
N GLU A 72 -6.04 11.42 -22.75
CA GLU A 72 -7.46 11.66 -23.09
C GLU A 72 -7.99 10.80 -24.25
N SER A 73 -7.23 9.81 -24.74
CA SER A 73 -7.77 8.96 -25.82
C SER A 73 -8.83 8.01 -25.25
N LYS A 74 -10.11 8.39 -25.37
CA LYS A 74 -11.22 7.44 -25.35
C LYS A 74 -10.90 6.34 -26.36
N HIS A 75 -10.78 5.10 -25.89
CA HIS A 75 -10.66 3.94 -26.75
C HIS A 75 -11.88 3.89 -27.69
N ASP A 76 -11.64 4.14 -28.97
CA ASP A 76 -12.60 3.88 -30.02
C ASP A 76 -12.57 2.37 -30.33
N GLU A 77 -13.56 1.64 -29.81
CA GLU A 77 -13.70 0.18 -29.98
C GLU A 77 -13.96 -0.25 -31.44
N THR A 78 -13.97 0.68 -32.40
CA THR A 78 -14.25 0.39 -33.82
C THR A 78 -13.07 0.60 -34.77
N ALA A 79 -11.89 1.01 -34.28
CA ALA A 79 -10.71 1.18 -35.13
C ALA A 79 -10.03 -0.17 -35.46
N ALA A 80 -9.88 -0.46 -36.76
CA ALA A 80 -9.10 -1.59 -37.25
C ALA A 80 -7.70 -1.64 -36.58
N VAL A 81 -7.27 -2.83 -36.15
CA VAL A 81 -5.97 -3.07 -35.47
C VAL A 81 -4.85 -2.40 -36.28
N PRO A 82 -4.20 -1.34 -35.75
CA PRO A 82 -3.12 -0.68 -36.47
C PRO A 82 -2.00 -1.68 -36.74
N ARG A 83 -1.38 -1.65 -37.93
CA ARG A 83 -0.09 -2.31 -38.17
C ARG A 83 0.90 -1.80 -37.10
N ARG A 84 1.19 -2.64 -36.10
CA ARG A 84 2.02 -2.30 -34.93
C ARG A 84 3.44 -2.03 -35.40
N SER A 85 3.97 -0.85 -35.08
CA SER A 85 5.14 -0.30 -35.79
C SER A 85 6.46 -1.02 -35.44
N SER A 86 7.36 -1.16 -36.41
CA SER A 86 8.74 -1.67 -36.24
C SER A 86 9.64 -0.81 -35.33
N LYS A 87 9.15 0.36 -34.86
CA LYS A 87 9.94 1.33 -34.08
C LYS A 87 10.54 0.72 -32.82
N TRP A 88 9.82 -0.15 -32.12
CA TRP A 88 10.33 -0.80 -30.90
C TRP A 88 11.62 -1.58 -31.18
N PHE A 89 11.69 -2.27 -32.34
CA PHE A 89 12.83 -3.08 -32.73
C PHE A 89 14.04 -2.19 -33.04
N GLN A 90 13.81 -1.05 -33.70
CA GLN A 90 14.86 -0.06 -33.97
C GLN A 90 15.41 0.56 -32.68
N VAL A 91 14.57 0.81 -31.68
CA VAL A 91 15.02 1.26 -30.36
C VAL A 91 15.91 0.18 -29.74
N VAL A 92 15.43 -1.06 -29.62
CA VAL A 92 16.20 -2.17 -29.02
C VAL A 92 17.52 -2.41 -29.75
N LYS A 93 17.51 -2.41 -31.08
CA LYS A 93 18.70 -2.55 -31.93
C LYS A 93 19.74 -1.47 -31.63
N ARG A 94 19.30 -0.20 -31.54
CA ARG A 94 20.16 0.93 -31.20
C ARG A 94 20.74 0.80 -29.79
N GLU A 95 19.92 0.41 -28.81
CA GLU A 95 20.35 0.28 -27.41
C GLU A 95 21.30 -0.90 -27.19
N LEU A 96 21.11 -2.00 -27.93
CA LEU A 96 21.99 -3.18 -27.89
C LEU A 96 23.29 -2.97 -28.69
N GLY A 97 23.28 -2.11 -29.70
CA GLY A 97 24.42 -1.92 -30.60
C GLY A 97 24.77 -3.16 -31.42
N SER A 98 23.79 -4.04 -31.68
CA SER A 98 23.96 -5.29 -32.41
C SER A 98 22.92 -5.45 -33.51
N ASP A 99 23.36 -5.89 -34.69
CA ASP A 99 22.47 -6.29 -35.79
C ASP A 99 21.87 -7.68 -35.61
N ARG A 100 22.39 -8.50 -34.68
CA ARG A 100 21.85 -9.81 -34.34
C ARG A 100 21.26 -9.81 -32.94
N ILE A 101 19.98 -10.17 -32.86
CA ILE A 101 19.20 -10.11 -31.61
C ILE A 101 18.43 -11.43 -31.44
N ASP A 102 18.69 -12.12 -30.33
CA ASP A 102 17.95 -13.33 -29.95
C ASP A 102 16.72 -12.94 -29.10
N ILE A 103 15.52 -13.24 -29.60
CA ILE A 103 14.25 -12.80 -29.02
C ILE A 103 13.41 -13.99 -28.58
N GLY A 104 13.13 -14.08 -27.28
CA GLY A 104 12.18 -15.03 -26.71
C GLY A 104 10.77 -14.45 -26.71
N VAL A 105 9.84 -15.03 -27.47
CA VAL A 105 8.45 -14.57 -27.56
C VAL A 105 7.56 -15.48 -26.72
N LEU A 106 6.92 -14.91 -25.70
CA LEU A 106 6.03 -15.62 -24.79
C LEU A 106 4.72 -16.04 -25.47
N ASN A 107 4.42 -17.34 -25.45
CA ASN A 107 3.23 -17.96 -26.07
C ASN A 107 2.93 -17.38 -27.45
N GLY A 108 3.98 -17.26 -28.27
CA GLY A 108 3.97 -16.49 -29.50
C GLY A 108 2.92 -16.97 -30.50
N ASP A 109 2.16 -16.01 -31.05
CA ASP A 109 1.32 -16.25 -32.22
C ASP A 109 2.12 -15.96 -33.51
N SER A 110 1.81 -16.71 -34.56
CA SER A 110 2.40 -16.71 -35.90
C SER A 110 2.34 -15.38 -36.67
N THR A 111 1.91 -14.28 -36.04
CA THR A 111 1.55 -13.01 -36.69
C THR A 111 2.69 -11.98 -36.75
N MET A 112 3.91 -12.29 -36.29
CA MET A 112 5.10 -11.48 -36.61
C MET A 112 5.49 -11.52 -38.10
N ASN A 113 4.76 -12.25 -38.93
CA ASN A 113 4.93 -12.41 -40.39
C ASN A 113 4.81 -11.12 -41.24
N GLY A 114 4.74 -9.92 -40.64
CA GLY A 114 4.48 -8.67 -41.36
C GLY A 114 5.66 -7.72 -41.57
N ASP A 115 6.79 -7.91 -40.88
CA ASP A 115 7.91 -6.95 -40.89
C ASP A 115 9.22 -7.61 -41.36
N GLU A 116 9.50 -7.55 -42.68
CA GLU A 116 10.70 -8.12 -43.30
C GLU A 116 12.01 -7.62 -42.66
N GLU A 117 12.02 -6.38 -42.13
CA GLU A 117 13.19 -5.76 -41.50
C GLU A 117 13.60 -6.45 -40.17
N VAL A 118 12.62 -7.00 -39.46
CA VAL A 118 12.85 -7.69 -38.18
C VAL A 118 13.38 -9.10 -38.42
N HIS A 119 12.88 -9.80 -39.46
CA HIS A 119 13.26 -11.20 -39.78
C HIS A 119 14.71 -11.37 -40.25
N GLY A 120 15.32 -10.34 -40.85
CA GLY A 120 16.71 -10.42 -41.31
C GLY A 120 17.76 -10.34 -40.18
N ASN A 121 17.40 -9.72 -39.06
CA ASN A 121 18.31 -9.32 -37.97
C ASN A 121 17.96 -9.95 -36.61
N ALA A 122 16.78 -10.56 -36.47
CA ALA A 122 16.34 -11.19 -35.24
C ALA A 122 16.14 -12.70 -35.39
N LYS A 123 16.61 -13.46 -34.39
CA LYS A 123 16.27 -14.87 -34.24
C LYS A 123 15.16 -14.99 -33.21
N PHE A 124 14.03 -15.54 -33.61
CA PHE A 124 12.87 -15.74 -32.74
C PHE A 124 12.86 -17.14 -32.15
N VAL A 125 12.56 -17.22 -30.85
CA VAL A 125 12.33 -18.46 -30.12
C VAL A 125 10.99 -18.34 -29.40
N THR A 126 10.04 -19.22 -29.69
CA THR A 126 8.77 -19.25 -28.96
C THR A 126 8.98 -19.90 -27.59
N VAL A 127 8.62 -19.18 -26.53
CA VAL A 127 8.65 -19.63 -25.15
C VAL A 127 7.25 -20.05 -24.72
N GLU A 128 7.05 -21.35 -24.57
CA GLU A 128 5.74 -21.95 -24.31
C GLU A 128 5.54 -22.16 -22.81
N PHE A 129 4.41 -21.67 -22.28
CA PHE A 129 3.95 -21.96 -20.93
C PHE A 129 2.43 -21.96 -20.84
N SER A 130 1.89 -22.81 -19.97
CA SER A 130 0.44 -22.88 -19.74
C SER A 130 -0.07 -21.63 -19.01
N PRO A 131 -0.95 -20.81 -19.62
CA PRO A 131 -1.58 -19.70 -18.91
C PRO A 131 -2.40 -20.19 -17.72
N VAL A 132 -2.41 -19.44 -16.62
CA VAL A 132 -3.39 -19.65 -15.54
C VAL A 132 -4.80 -19.50 -16.14
N ARG A 133 -5.64 -20.52 -16.00
CA ARG A 133 -7.00 -20.58 -16.57
C ARG A 133 -8.03 -19.94 -15.66
N CYS A 134 -9.14 -19.48 -16.25
CA CYS A 134 -10.35 -19.09 -15.52
C CYS A 134 -11.26 -20.35 -15.33
N GLY A 135 -11.69 -20.65 -14.10
CA GLY A 135 -12.53 -21.82 -13.77
C GLY A 135 -12.45 -22.22 -12.28
N ASP A 136 -13.08 -23.33 -11.88
CA ASP A 136 -13.13 -23.79 -10.47
C ASP A 136 -11.76 -24.25 -9.93
N ASP A 137 -10.82 -24.65 -10.81
CA ASP A 137 -9.43 -25.01 -10.48
C ASP A 137 -8.44 -23.81 -10.54
N MET A 138 -8.93 -22.57 -10.49
CA MET A 138 -8.14 -21.35 -10.70
C MET A 138 -7.34 -20.91 -9.46
N ILE A 139 -6.08 -20.49 -9.68
CA ILE A 139 -5.32 -19.71 -8.69
C ILE A 139 -5.90 -18.30 -8.64
N ARG A 140 -6.52 -17.92 -7.52
CA ARG A 140 -7.06 -16.58 -7.30
C ARG A 140 -6.01 -15.71 -6.62
N TRP A 141 -6.19 -14.39 -6.73
CA TRP A 141 -5.34 -13.44 -6.00
C TRP A 141 -5.34 -13.70 -4.48
N SER A 142 -6.47 -14.12 -3.90
CA SER A 142 -6.58 -14.49 -2.49
C SER A 142 -5.74 -15.70 -2.10
N ASP A 143 -5.39 -16.56 -3.06
CA ASP A 143 -4.56 -17.74 -2.80
C ASP A 143 -3.07 -17.34 -2.82
N LEU A 144 -2.72 -16.27 -3.56
CA LEU A 144 -1.39 -15.65 -3.56
C LEU A 144 -1.20 -14.61 -2.45
N ALA A 145 -2.29 -14.03 -1.96
CA ALA A 145 -2.32 -13.06 -0.89
C ALA A 145 -3.44 -13.38 0.12
N PRO A 146 -3.33 -14.48 0.89
CA PRO A 146 -4.31 -14.80 1.92
C PRO A 146 -4.22 -13.82 3.09
N GLU A 147 -5.31 -13.64 3.83
CA GLU A 147 -5.36 -12.79 5.02
C GLU A 147 -4.42 -13.29 6.14
N ARG A 148 -4.40 -14.61 6.37
CA ARG A 148 -3.65 -15.23 7.46
C ARG A 148 -2.68 -16.27 6.93
N ILE A 149 -1.47 -16.26 7.47
CA ILE A 149 -0.45 -17.29 7.22
C ILE A 149 0.31 -17.59 8.50
N ASN A 150 1.08 -18.68 8.47
CA ASN A 150 2.01 -19.09 9.51
C ASN A 150 3.37 -19.45 8.88
N LYS A 151 4.36 -19.84 9.70
CA LYS A 151 5.71 -20.15 9.23
C LYS A 151 5.78 -21.30 8.21
N SER A 152 4.84 -22.24 8.25
CA SER A 152 4.77 -23.38 7.30
C SER A 152 3.94 -23.09 6.05
N SER A 153 3.36 -21.90 5.91
CA SER A 153 2.56 -21.54 4.74
C SER A 153 3.43 -21.43 3.50
N LYS A 154 2.95 -21.97 2.38
CA LYS A 154 3.62 -21.93 1.07
C LYS A 154 2.65 -21.43 0.01
N CYS A 155 3.18 -20.73 -0.97
CA CYS A 155 2.40 -20.25 -2.10
C CYS A 155 2.06 -21.38 -3.08
N PRO A 156 0.90 -21.32 -3.77
CA PRO A 156 0.61 -22.25 -4.84
C PRO A 156 1.62 -22.09 -5.99
N ALA A 157 1.95 -23.20 -6.65
CA ALA A 157 2.84 -23.17 -7.80
C ALA A 157 2.14 -22.52 -9.00
N ILE A 158 2.72 -21.44 -9.52
CA ILE A 158 2.28 -20.83 -10.77
C ILE A 158 2.95 -21.60 -11.92
N PRO A 159 2.21 -21.99 -12.98
CA PRO A 159 2.83 -22.65 -14.13
C PRO A 159 3.90 -21.77 -14.79
N MET A 160 5.09 -22.33 -15.00
CA MET A 160 6.25 -21.65 -15.58
C MET A 160 6.83 -22.49 -16.72
N PRO A 161 7.50 -21.88 -17.72
CA PRO A 161 8.24 -22.63 -18.72
C PRO A 161 9.47 -23.32 -18.11
N LYS A 162 10.02 -24.30 -18.82
CA LYS A 162 11.33 -24.87 -18.50
C LYS A 162 12.41 -23.92 -18.98
N PHE A 163 12.89 -23.07 -18.09
CA PHE A 163 13.76 -21.96 -18.46
C PHE A 163 15.08 -22.40 -19.10
N GLU A 164 15.56 -23.60 -18.78
CA GLU A 164 16.80 -24.18 -19.33
C GLU A 164 16.74 -24.43 -20.84
N GLU A 165 15.52 -24.54 -21.41
CA GLU A 165 15.28 -24.73 -22.84
C GLU A 165 15.45 -23.43 -23.66
N TYR A 166 15.57 -22.27 -22.98
CA TYR A 166 15.62 -20.95 -23.61
C TYR A 166 16.89 -20.14 -23.26
N PRO A 167 18.09 -20.64 -23.62
CA PRO A 167 19.34 -19.94 -23.33
C PRO A 167 19.66 -18.86 -24.36
N SER A 168 20.52 -17.91 -23.95
CA SER A 168 21.11 -16.87 -24.77
C SER A 168 20.10 -15.89 -25.39
N LEU A 169 19.04 -15.54 -24.66
CA LEU A 169 18.11 -14.49 -25.08
C LEU A 169 18.68 -13.10 -24.78
N ASP A 170 18.49 -12.17 -25.71
CA ASP A 170 18.79 -10.74 -25.56
C ASP A 170 17.55 -9.95 -25.15
N VAL A 171 16.41 -10.38 -25.65
CA VAL A 171 15.11 -9.73 -25.47
C VAL A 171 14.09 -10.79 -25.08
N VAL A 172 13.31 -10.51 -24.04
CA VAL A 172 12.11 -11.28 -23.72
C VAL A 172 10.91 -10.42 -24.05
N LEU A 173 10.04 -10.93 -24.91
CA LEU A 173 8.93 -10.20 -25.50
C LEU A 173 7.62 -10.90 -25.17
N PHE A 174 6.66 -10.14 -24.66
CA PHE A 174 5.28 -10.58 -24.52
C PHE A 174 4.42 -9.96 -25.62
N TRP A 175 3.75 -10.84 -26.37
CA TRP A 175 2.87 -10.47 -27.47
C TRP A 175 1.48 -11.05 -27.20
N GLY A 176 0.52 -10.21 -26.81
CA GLY A 176 -0.85 -10.68 -26.64
C GLY A 176 -1.76 -9.60 -26.10
N SER A 177 -2.98 -9.55 -26.62
CA SER A 177 -4.01 -8.70 -26.03
C SER A 177 -4.39 -9.25 -24.66
N SER A 178 -4.52 -8.39 -23.66
CA SER A 178 -5.16 -8.78 -22.38
C SER A 178 -6.59 -9.34 -22.57
N SER A 179 -7.16 -9.23 -23.79
CA SER A 179 -8.48 -9.71 -24.17
C SER A 179 -8.56 -11.18 -24.58
N SER A 180 -7.44 -11.90 -24.82
CA SER A 180 -7.51 -13.36 -25.09
C SER A 180 -7.83 -14.20 -23.84
N SER A 181 -7.80 -13.58 -22.66
CA SER A 181 -8.48 -14.03 -21.44
C SER A 181 -9.78 -13.21 -21.24
N SER A 182 -10.69 -13.28 -22.21
CA SER A 182 -11.98 -12.57 -22.15
C SER A 182 -12.88 -13.03 -21.00
N SER A 183 -12.52 -14.08 -20.25
CA SER A 183 -13.31 -14.61 -19.13
C SER A 183 -12.82 -14.22 -17.73
N CYS A 184 -11.68 -13.54 -17.57
CA CYS A 184 -11.16 -13.09 -16.26
C CYS A 184 -11.30 -11.56 -16.01
N LYS A 185 -12.22 -10.88 -16.73
CA LYS A 185 -12.43 -9.42 -16.67
C LYS A 185 -12.88 -8.83 -15.31
N ASN A 186 -13.06 -9.66 -14.28
CA ASN A 186 -13.53 -9.21 -12.96
C ASN A 186 -12.40 -8.84 -11.98
N GLY A 187 -11.12 -9.00 -12.36
CA GLY A 187 -9.98 -8.84 -11.43
C GLY A 187 -9.42 -7.42 -11.26
N GLY A 188 -9.77 -6.47 -12.15
CA GLY A 188 -9.16 -5.13 -12.14
C GLY A 188 -7.62 -5.20 -12.18
N THR A 189 -6.94 -4.47 -11.30
CA THR A 189 -5.47 -4.48 -11.18
C THR A 189 -4.89 -5.77 -10.58
N ARG A 190 -5.71 -6.60 -9.90
CA ARG A 190 -5.31 -7.86 -9.24
C ARG A 190 -5.50 -9.05 -10.17
N ASP A 191 -4.71 -9.07 -11.23
CA ASP A 191 -4.75 -10.08 -12.29
C ASP A 191 -3.59 -11.09 -12.15
N VAL A 192 -3.94 -12.35 -11.86
CA VAL A 192 -2.97 -13.45 -11.69
C VAL A 192 -2.27 -13.80 -12.99
N TYR A 193 -2.95 -13.68 -14.14
CA TYR A 193 -2.33 -13.93 -15.44
C TYR A 193 -1.29 -12.85 -15.76
N ARG A 194 -1.62 -11.57 -15.49
CA ARG A 194 -0.65 -10.47 -15.59
C ARG A 194 0.58 -10.73 -14.72
N LEU A 195 0.39 -11.17 -13.47
CA LEU A 195 1.51 -11.55 -12.60
C LEU A 195 2.31 -12.71 -13.18
N GLN A 196 1.66 -13.78 -13.65
CA GLN A 196 2.35 -14.91 -14.28
C GLN A 196 3.23 -14.46 -15.44
N VAL A 197 2.71 -13.68 -16.39
CA VAL A 197 3.48 -13.18 -17.54
C VAL A 197 4.71 -12.39 -17.08
N ASN A 198 4.53 -11.46 -16.14
CA ASN A 198 5.64 -10.65 -15.63
C ASN A 198 6.69 -11.50 -14.89
N LEU A 199 6.28 -12.53 -14.15
CA LEU A 199 7.18 -13.48 -13.48
C LEU A 199 7.92 -14.36 -14.48
N VAL A 200 7.26 -14.85 -15.54
CA VAL A 200 7.92 -15.61 -16.62
C VAL A 200 9.00 -14.75 -17.28
N MET A 201 8.68 -13.49 -17.61
CA MET A 201 9.65 -12.55 -18.20
C MET A 201 10.83 -12.31 -17.26
N ALA A 202 10.58 -11.99 -16.00
CA ALA A 202 11.62 -11.76 -15.00
C ALA A 202 12.53 -12.99 -14.83
N ASN A 203 11.95 -14.20 -14.79
CA ASN A 203 12.70 -15.44 -14.61
C ASN A 203 13.57 -15.80 -15.83
N LEU A 204 13.11 -15.53 -17.06
CA LEU A 204 13.91 -15.69 -18.28
C LEU A 204 15.07 -14.71 -18.30
N LEU A 205 14.82 -13.44 -17.96
CA LEU A 205 15.86 -12.40 -17.88
C LEU A 205 16.90 -12.75 -16.81
N ALA A 206 16.47 -13.18 -15.63
CA ALA A 206 17.36 -13.57 -14.53
C ALA A 206 18.35 -14.69 -14.93
N ARG A 207 17.88 -15.68 -15.70
CA ARG A 207 18.66 -16.85 -16.12
C ARG A 207 19.55 -16.59 -17.34
N ASN A 208 19.14 -15.67 -18.21
CA ASN A 208 19.93 -15.27 -19.38
C ASN A 208 20.97 -14.19 -19.04
N GLY A 209 20.69 -13.34 -18.05
CA GLY A 209 21.59 -12.27 -17.64
C GLY A 209 22.77 -12.82 -16.86
N LYS A 210 23.94 -12.93 -17.47
CA LYS A 210 25.20 -13.27 -16.79
C LYS A 210 25.92 -12.00 -16.35
N MET A 211 26.73 -12.09 -15.29
CA MET A 211 27.52 -10.94 -14.85
C MET A 211 28.54 -10.56 -15.94
N GLY A 212 28.52 -9.30 -16.39
CA GLY A 212 29.38 -8.82 -17.48
C GLY A 212 28.89 -9.15 -18.90
N SER A 213 27.69 -9.73 -19.07
CA SER A 213 27.09 -9.92 -20.40
C SER A 213 26.48 -8.63 -20.94
N ARG A 214 26.10 -8.65 -22.23
CA ARG A 214 25.28 -7.59 -22.85
C ARG A 214 24.00 -7.33 -22.05
N PRO A 215 23.47 -6.09 -22.04
CA PRO A 215 22.22 -5.78 -21.38
C PRO A 215 21.05 -6.55 -22.00
N LEU A 216 20.06 -6.88 -21.17
CA LEU A 216 18.84 -7.56 -21.58
C LEU A 216 17.64 -6.62 -21.54
N TYR A 217 16.64 -6.90 -22.39
CA TYR A 217 15.47 -6.05 -22.53
C TYR A 217 14.17 -6.83 -22.34
N ALA A 218 13.21 -6.21 -21.67
CA ALA A 218 11.83 -6.71 -21.58
C ALA A 218 10.94 -5.85 -22.48
N VAL A 219 10.15 -6.47 -23.35
CA VAL A 219 9.23 -5.77 -24.25
C VAL A 219 7.82 -6.27 -24.06
N PHE A 220 6.90 -5.36 -23.70
CA PHE A 220 5.50 -5.67 -23.48
C PHE A 220 4.64 -5.01 -24.55
N PHE A 221 3.72 -5.77 -25.15
CA PHE A 221 2.64 -5.24 -26.00
C PHE A 221 1.29 -5.51 -25.35
N ASP A 222 0.38 -4.52 -25.37
CA ASP A 222 -1.01 -4.57 -24.88
C ASP A 222 -1.26 -5.01 -23.42
N LEU A 223 -0.22 -5.39 -22.68
CA LEU A 223 -0.29 -5.75 -21.27
C LEU A 223 0.57 -4.78 -20.47
N LYS A 224 -0.07 -4.02 -19.56
CA LYS A 224 0.65 -3.08 -18.69
C LYS A 224 1.66 -3.86 -17.83
N PRO A 225 2.97 -3.54 -17.90
CA PRO A 225 3.98 -4.16 -17.04
C PRO A 225 3.68 -3.98 -15.56
N MET A 226 4.15 -4.89 -14.71
CA MET A 226 4.10 -4.74 -13.25
C MET A 226 5.26 -3.87 -12.80
N TRP A 227 4.97 -2.66 -12.30
CA TRP A 227 5.98 -1.71 -11.86
C TRP A 227 6.77 -2.17 -10.63
N GLU A 228 6.25 -3.13 -9.85
CA GLU A 228 7.02 -3.80 -8.79
C GLU A 228 8.19 -4.62 -9.38
N ILE A 229 7.98 -5.19 -10.58
CA ILE A 229 8.97 -6.01 -11.28
C ILE A 229 9.78 -5.20 -12.29
N PHE A 230 9.17 -4.29 -13.04
CA PHE A 230 9.81 -3.47 -14.09
C PHE A 230 9.61 -1.98 -13.77
N LYS A 231 10.62 -1.36 -13.16
CA LYS A 231 10.49 0.00 -12.62
C LYS A 231 10.44 1.02 -13.74
N CYS A 232 9.73 2.12 -13.50
CA CYS A 232 9.70 3.22 -14.46
C CYS A 232 11.07 3.90 -14.64
N ASP A 233 11.99 3.78 -13.67
CA ASP A 233 13.40 4.19 -13.81
C ASP A 233 14.17 3.38 -14.87
N GLU A 234 13.69 2.18 -15.19
CA GLU A 234 14.28 1.23 -16.15
C GLU A 234 13.59 1.32 -17.53
N LEU A 235 12.59 2.21 -17.68
CA LEU A 235 11.84 2.38 -18.91
C LEU A 235 12.69 3.12 -19.96
N VAL A 236 12.95 2.44 -21.08
CA VAL A 236 13.71 2.96 -22.22
C VAL A 236 12.80 3.70 -23.19
N TRP A 237 11.63 3.14 -23.48
CA TRP A 237 10.71 3.67 -24.46
C TRP A 237 9.28 3.16 -24.25
N ASN A 238 8.31 4.01 -24.55
CA ASN A 238 6.89 3.70 -24.53
C ASN A 238 6.14 4.59 -25.54
N ASP A 239 5.19 4.03 -26.29
CA ASP A 239 4.29 4.76 -27.19
C ASP A 239 2.79 4.58 -26.89
N GLY A 240 2.46 3.94 -25.76
CA GLY A 240 1.10 3.60 -25.34
C GLY A 240 0.67 2.19 -25.72
N ASN A 241 1.30 1.59 -26.75
CA ASN A 241 1.02 0.22 -27.18
C ASN A 241 2.13 -0.76 -26.77
N ALA A 242 3.37 -0.25 -26.67
CA ALA A 242 4.54 -1.04 -26.37
C ALA A 242 5.39 -0.37 -25.28
N TRP A 243 5.91 -1.16 -24.35
CA TRP A 243 6.84 -0.71 -23.32
C TRP A 243 8.14 -1.50 -23.39
N ILE A 244 9.27 -0.81 -23.38
CA ILE A 244 10.61 -1.39 -23.44
C ILE A 244 11.35 -1.02 -22.16
N TYR A 245 11.83 -2.04 -21.43
CA TYR A 245 12.61 -1.87 -20.21
C TYR A 245 14.00 -2.44 -20.39
N LYS A 246 14.98 -1.78 -19.76
CA LYS A 246 16.33 -2.27 -19.53
C LYS A 246 16.50 -2.48 -18.02
N PRO A 247 16.14 -3.66 -17.48
CA PRO A 247 16.04 -3.85 -16.04
C PRO A 247 17.42 -4.02 -15.39
N ASP A 248 17.52 -3.70 -14.10
CA ASP A 248 18.69 -4.09 -13.29
C ASP A 248 18.65 -5.60 -13.03
N MET A 249 19.62 -6.32 -13.60
CA MET A 249 19.69 -7.78 -13.49
C MET A 249 20.01 -8.28 -12.08
N ASN A 250 20.66 -7.48 -11.22
CA ASN A 250 20.85 -7.87 -9.83
C ASN A 250 19.51 -7.86 -9.10
N ARG A 251 18.73 -6.78 -9.28
CA ARG A 251 17.37 -6.66 -8.73
C ARG A 251 16.43 -7.75 -9.23
N ILE A 252 16.42 -8.01 -10.54
CA ILE A 252 15.57 -9.05 -11.12
C ILE A 252 15.93 -10.44 -10.56
N ARG A 253 17.22 -10.76 -10.39
CA ARG A 253 17.65 -12.04 -9.78
C ARG A 253 17.23 -12.17 -8.32
N GLU A 254 17.25 -11.09 -7.55
CA GLU A 254 16.76 -11.07 -6.17
C GLU A 254 15.23 -11.28 -6.12
N LEU A 255 14.49 -10.58 -6.97
CA LEU A 255 13.01 -10.65 -7.00
C LEU A 255 12.48 -12.05 -7.34
N VAL A 256 13.08 -12.73 -8.31
CA VAL A 256 12.60 -14.06 -8.73
C VAL A 256 12.90 -15.18 -7.72
N GLN A 257 13.71 -14.91 -6.71
CA GLN A 257 13.98 -15.84 -5.59
C GLN A 257 12.95 -15.69 -4.46
N LEU A 258 12.16 -14.62 -4.46
CA LEU A 258 11.14 -14.40 -3.44
C LEU A 258 9.88 -15.22 -3.73
N PRO A 259 9.05 -15.49 -2.71
CA PRO A 259 7.75 -16.12 -2.92
C PRO A 259 6.91 -15.34 -3.94
N VAL A 260 6.16 -16.07 -4.77
CA VAL A 260 5.31 -15.50 -5.83
C VAL A 260 4.19 -14.59 -5.32
N GLY A 261 3.93 -14.57 -4.01
CA GLY A 261 2.99 -13.65 -3.37
C GLY A 261 3.17 -13.63 -1.85
N SER A 262 2.31 -12.87 -1.16
CA SER A 262 2.33 -12.74 0.29
C SER A 262 1.77 -13.96 1.06
N CYS A 263 1.48 -15.07 0.36
CA CYS A 263 1.07 -16.38 0.91
C CYS A 263 2.15 -17.13 1.70
N GLN A 264 3.38 -16.63 1.66
CA GLN A 264 4.52 -17.20 2.36
C GLN A 264 5.37 -16.06 2.91
N PHE A 265 5.99 -16.25 4.08
CA PHE A 265 6.96 -15.28 4.58
C PHE A 265 8.21 -15.26 3.72
N VAL A 266 8.86 -14.10 3.62
CA VAL A 266 10.19 -14.01 3.01
C VAL A 266 11.22 -14.83 3.79
N PRO A 267 12.19 -15.50 3.14
CA PRO A 267 13.30 -16.15 3.84
C PRO A 267 14.06 -15.15 4.72
N PRO A 268 14.57 -15.55 5.90
CA PRO A 268 14.55 -16.90 6.47
C PRO A 268 13.33 -17.16 7.40
N PHE A 269 12.25 -16.38 7.29
CA PHE A 269 11.13 -16.48 8.23
C PHE A 269 10.16 -17.65 7.95
N SER A 270 10.23 -18.26 6.76
CA SER A 270 9.49 -19.47 6.42
C SER A 270 10.21 -20.75 6.85
N SER A 271 9.44 -21.75 7.29
CA SER A 271 9.96 -23.07 7.67
C SER A 271 10.47 -23.85 6.45
N GLY A 272 11.55 -24.61 6.63
CA GLY A 272 12.16 -25.45 5.59
C GLY A 272 13.25 -24.74 4.76
N ASP A 273 13.58 -23.50 5.11
CA ASP A 273 14.55 -22.66 4.42
C ASP A 273 15.90 -22.58 5.16
N GLU A 274 16.18 -23.51 6.09
CA GLU A 274 17.45 -23.60 6.84
C GLU A 274 18.70 -23.75 5.93
N GLU A 275 18.49 -24.14 4.66
CA GLU A 275 19.54 -24.20 3.62
C GLU A 275 19.33 -23.20 2.47
N SER A 276 18.25 -22.40 2.48
CA SER A 276 18.11 -21.35 1.45
C SER A 276 19.10 -20.23 1.79
N SER A 277 20.21 -20.25 1.07
CA SER A 277 21.18 -19.15 1.01
C SER A 277 20.53 -17.98 0.28
N PHE A 278 19.44 -17.42 0.83
CA PHE A 278 19.11 -16.04 0.53
C PHE A 278 20.32 -15.27 1.03
N PRO A 279 21.16 -14.70 0.15
CA PRO A 279 22.27 -13.91 0.61
C PRO A 279 21.61 -12.65 1.15
N LEU A 280 21.28 -12.65 2.44
CA LEU A 280 21.19 -11.44 3.24
C LEU A 280 22.62 -10.90 3.33
N LEU A 281 23.26 -10.63 2.19
CA LEU A 281 24.52 -9.92 2.14
C LEU A 281 24.15 -8.53 2.60
N PRO A 282 24.57 -8.12 3.82
CA PRO A 282 24.34 -6.76 4.25
C PRO A 282 24.97 -5.88 3.18
N SER A 283 24.20 -4.91 2.68
CA SER A 283 24.81 -3.89 1.84
C SER A 283 25.98 -3.29 2.63
N ASP A 284 27.18 -3.34 2.05
CA ASP A 284 28.37 -2.66 2.57
C ASP A 284 28.18 -1.13 2.55
N SER A 285 27.08 -0.65 1.94
CA SER A 285 26.67 0.75 1.95
C SER A 285 25.68 1.10 3.07
N SER A 286 26.07 0.86 4.32
CA SER A 286 25.34 1.37 5.50
C SER A 286 25.00 2.87 5.41
N LYS A 287 25.82 3.63 4.67
CA LYS A 287 25.66 5.06 4.42
C LYS A 287 24.60 5.42 3.37
N GLU A 288 24.11 4.46 2.59
CA GLU A 288 23.05 4.62 1.59
C GLU A 288 21.72 4.00 2.05
N GLU A 289 21.60 3.66 3.34
CA GLU A 289 20.39 3.12 3.96
C GLU A 289 19.94 3.99 5.14
N ALA A 290 18.63 4.15 5.31
CA ALA A 290 18.07 4.95 6.41
C ALA A 290 16.77 4.39 6.98
N TYR A 291 16.62 4.50 8.30
CA TYR A 291 15.31 4.50 8.94
C TYR A 291 14.64 5.85 8.66
N VAL A 292 13.37 5.82 8.29
CA VAL A 292 12.63 7.04 7.95
C VAL A 292 11.33 7.13 8.72
N THR A 293 11.03 8.30 9.26
CA THR A 293 9.71 8.62 9.82
C THR A 293 9.21 9.96 9.29
N VAL A 294 7.90 10.19 9.34
CA VAL A 294 7.27 11.44 8.92
C VAL A 294 6.43 12.00 10.05
N LEU A 295 6.61 13.29 10.34
CA LEU A 295 5.73 14.08 11.21
C LEU A 295 5.07 15.17 10.39
N HIS A 296 3.76 15.33 10.54
CA HIS A 296 3.00 16.39 9.89
C HIS A 296 1.80 16.80 10.74
N SER A 297 1.25 17.99 10.48
CA SER A 297 -0.01 18.51 11.04
C SER A 297 -0.07 18.79 12.54
N SER A 298 0.67 18.06 13.40
CA SER A 298 0.63 18.22 14.86
C SER A 298 1.96 17.84 15.52
N GLU A 299 2.24 18.44 16.68
CA GLU A 299 3.35 18.07 17.56
C GLU A 299 3.07 16.82 18.41
N ASP A 300 1.85 16.25 18.35
CA ASP A 300 1.44 15.14 19.21
C ASP A 300 2.39 13.94 19.13
N TYR A 301 3.00 13.70 17.96
CA TYR A 301 3.87 12.56 17.68
C TYR A 301 5.37 12.85 17.89
N VAL A 302 5.74 14.06 18.31
CA VAL A 302 7.15 14.44 18.53
C VAL A 302 7.81 13.54 19.57
N CYS A 303 7.14 13.28 20.69
CA CYS A 303 7.69 12.37 21.71
C CYS A 303 7.82 10.92 21.18
N GLY A 304 6.83 10.46 20.39
CA GLY A 304 6.90 9.17 19.71
C GLY A 304 8.14 9.05 18.84
N ALA A 305 8.40 10.04 17.98
CA ALA A 305 9.58 10.08 17.12
C ALA A 305 10.90 10.15 17.91
N ILE A 306 10.95 10.88 19.03
CA ILE A 306 12.14 10.90 19.91
C ILE A 306 12.42 9.50 20.47
N VAL A 307 11.39 8.84 21.03
CA VAL A 307 11.54 7.48 21.59
C VAL A 307 11.87 6.46 20.50
N LEU A 308 11.28 6.58 19.31
CA LEU A 308 11.59 5.73 18.16
C LEU A 308 13.07 5.81 17.81
N ALA A 309 13.65 7.00 17.63
CA ALA A 309 15.08 7.15 17.36
C ALA A 309 15.95 6.49 18.44
N GLN A 310 15.62 6.73 19.71
CA GLN A 310 16.37 6.16 20.82
C GLN A 310 16.26 4.63 20.87
N SER A 311 15.09 4.08 20.55
CA SER A 311 14.89 2.63 20.45
C SER A 311 15.75 2.00 19.34
N ILE A 312 15.83 2.63 18.16
CA ILE A 312 16.70 2.18 17.05
C ILE A 312 18.17 2.23 17.48
N ILE A 313 18.61 3.33 18.10
CA ILE A 313 19.98 3.49 18.60
C ILE A 313 20.33 2.42 19.65
N PHE A 314 19.43 2.13 20.60
CA PHE A 314 19.67 1.12 21.62
C PHE A 314 19.74 -0.31 21.08
N THR A 315 19.22 -0.55 19.88
CA THR A 315 19.41 -1.82 19.15
C THR A 315 20.70 -1.87 18.33
N ASN A 316 21.60 -0.90 18.50
CA ASN A 316 22.89 -0.79 17.81
C ASN A 316 22.78 -0.75 16.28
N SER A 317 21.77 -0.07 15.75
CA SER A 317 21.69 0.16 14.31
C SER A 317 22.85 1.04 13.83
N SER A 318 23.34 0.72 12.62
CA SER A 318 24.40 1.47 11.93
C SER A 318 23.87 2.44 10.87
N ARG A 319 22.55 2.47 10.65
CA ARG A 319 21.92 3.18 9.54
C ARG A 319 21.57 4.61 9.89
N ASP A 320 21.40 5.44 8.86
CA ASP A 320 20.97 6.82 9.06
C ASP A 320 19.56 6.88 9.65
N LEU A 321 19.30 7.90 10.46
CA LEU A 321 17.96 8.26 10.92
C LEU A 321 17.51 9.52 10.19
N VAL A 322 16.45 9.46 9.38
CA VAL A 322 15.90 10.61 8.64
C VAL A 322 14.46 10.87 9.04
N LEU A 323 14.15 12.13 9.36
CA LEU A 323 12.80 12.53 9.72
C LEU A 323 12.31 13.61 8.77
N LEU A 324 11.18 13.38 8.12
CA LEU A 324 10.49 14.39 7.32
C LEU A 324 9.50 15.13 8.22
N ALA A 325 9.57 16.47 8.27
CA ALA A 325 8.70 17.30 9.08
C ALA A 325 8.11 18.45 8.26
N ASP A 326 6.83 18.75 8.46
CA ASP A 326 6.23 19.98 7.95
C ASP A 326 6.43 21.17 8.93
N ASP A 327 5.82 22.31 8.59
CA ASP A 327 5.91 23.54 9.38
C ASP A 327 5.05 23.54 10.65
N ALA A 328 4.24 22.51 10.88
CA ALA A 328 3.48 22.39 12.12
C ALA A 328 4.37 21.98 13.30
N ILE A 329 5.58 21.45 13.03
CA ILE A 329 6.54 21.05 14.04
C ILE A 329 7.40 22.26 14.42
N SER A 330 7.34 22.67 15.70
CA SER A 330 8.03 23.88 16.15
C SER A 330 9.55 23.77 16.03
N PRO A 331 10.28 24.90 15.91
CA PRO A 331 11.73 24.91 15.92
C PRO A 331 12.34 24.21 17.15
N ASP A 332 11.66 24.27 18.30
CA ASP A 332 12.09 23.63 19.55
C ASP A 332 11.96 22.11 19.45
N SER A 333 10.83 21.61 18.93
CA SER A 333 10.64 20.20 18.61
C SER A 333 11.65 19.70 17.57
N ILE A 334 11.93 20.47 16.51
CA ILE A 334 12.97 20.12 15.53
C ILE A 334 14.35 20.02 16.19
N ARG A 335 14.70 20.90 17.14
CA ARG A 335 15.95 20.78 17.91
C ARG A 335 15.98 19.50 18.74
N ALA A 336 14.88 19.16 19.42
CA ALA A 336 14.78 17.92 20.20
C ALA A 336 14.92 16.66 19.32
N LEU A 337 14.30 16.65 18.14
CA LEU A 337 14.40 15.55 17.17
C LEU A 337 15.82 15.39 16.63
N LYS A 338 16.53 16.50 16.36
CA LYS A 338 17.96 16.44 16.00
C LYS A 338 18.81 15.90 17.13
N LEU A 339 18.57 16.34 18.36
CA LEU A 339 19.27 15.85 19.56
C LEU A 339 19.00 14.35 19.82
N SER A 340 17.84 13.83 19.43
CA SER A 340 17.52 12.40 19.56
C SER A 340 18.19 11.53 18.49
N GLY A 341 18.81 12.12 17.47
CA GLY A 341 19.55 11.42 16.41
C GLY A 341 18.99 11.61 15.00
N TRP A 342 17.84 12.27 14.82
CA TRP A 342 17.24 12.44 13.50
C TRP A 342 17.98 13.49 12.65
N LYS A 343 18.25 13.14 11.39
CA LYS A 343 18.52 14.10 10.31
C LYS A 343 17.17 14.62 9.79
N THR A 344 16.75 15.78 10.31
CA THR A 344 15.44 16.36 9.96
C THR A 344 15.47 17.04 8.58
N MET A 345 14.46 16.81 7.76
CA MET A 345 14.24 17.47 6.47
C MET A 345 12.84 18.09 6.45
N ARG A 346 12.77 19.36 6.03
CA ARG A 346 11.49 20.05 5.88
C ARG A 346 10.75 19.55 4.64
N ILE A 347 9.45 19.28 4.76
CA ILE A 347 8.58 18.89 3.65
C ILE A 347 7.32 19.76 3.61
N GLN A 348 6.71 19.85 2.43
CA GLN A 348 5.35 20.34 2.29
C GLN A 348 4.37 19.19 2.49
N ARG A 349 3.32 19.45 3.27
CA ARG A 349 2.22 18.50 3.47
C ARG A 349 1.56 18.14 2.14
N MET A 350 1.06 16.91 2.06
CA MET A 350 0.25 16.45 0.94
C MET A 350 -1.11 15.98 1.45
N ARG A 351 -2.16 16.59 0.93
CA ARG A 351 -3.54 16.26 1.28
C ARG A 351 -3.96 14.98 0.55
N SER A 352 -4.61 14.07 1.25
CA SER A 352 -5.34 12.93 0.68
C SER A 352 -6.54 13.48 -0.11
N PRO A 353 -6.63 13.36 -1.45
CA PRO A 353 -7.65 14.04 -2.23
C PRO A 353 -9.07 13.62 -1.85
N PHE A 354 -9.24 12.34 -1.51
CA PHE A 354 -10.51 11.71 -1.14
C PHE A 354 -10.84 11.77 0.37
N SER A 355 -9.98 12.34 1.22
CA SER A 355 -10.29 12.46 2.64
C SER A 355 -11.37 13.50 2.88
N ARG A 356 -12.20 13.25 3.90
CA ARG A 356 -13.09 14.29 4.45
C ARG A 356 -12.24 15.41 5.06
N ASN A 357 -12.73 16.64 4.99
CA ASN A 357 -12.08 17.78 5.63
C ASN A 357 -11.96 17.56 7.13
N ASN A 358 -10.81 17.90 7.71
CA ASN A 358 -10.48 17.71 9.13
C ASN A 358 -10.47 16.24 9.60
N ALA A 359 -10.49 15.27 8.69
CA ALA A 359 -10.32 13.88 9.06
C ALA A 359 -8.87 13.62 9.51
N TYR A 360 -8.69 12.69 10.45
CA TYR A 360 -7.36 12.36 10.98
C TYR A 360 -6.35 11.94 9.88
N ASN A 361 -6.84 11.38 8.77
CA ASN A 361 -6.06 10.90 7.64
C ASN A 361 -5.88 11.92 6.51
N GLU A 362 -6.36 13.15 6.69
CA GLU A 362 -6.39 14.18 5.64
C GLU A 362 -5.01 14.50 5.07
N TRP A 363 -3.96 14.35 5.87
CA TRP A 363 -2.59 14.73 5.49
C TRP A 363 -1.63 13.54 5.39
N ASN A 364 -2.14 12.30 5.52
CA ASN A 364 -1.33 11.09 5.56
C ASN A 364 -0.51 10.87 4.29
N TYR A 365 -0.95 11.40 3.14
CA TYR A 365 -0.18 11.30 1.90
C TYR A 365 1.16 12.03 1.97
N SER A 366 1.40 12.88 2.97
CA SER A 366 2.74 13.43 3.25
C SER A 366 3.81 12.33 3.40
N LYS A 367 3.42 11.10 3.78
CA LYS A 367 4.29 9.90 3.80
C LYS A 367 4.94 9.62 2.44
N LEU A 368 4.27 9.90 1.32
CA LEU A 368 4.82 9.63 -0.02
C LEU A 368 6.07 10.45 -0.34
N ARG A 369 6.33 11.55 0.38
CA ARG A 369 7.55 12.36 0.20
C ARG A 369 8.84 11.56 0.45
N MET A 370 8.78 10.42 1.15
CA MET A 370 9.94 9.55 1.37
C MET A 370 10.53 8.97 0.07
N TRP A 371 9.74 8.77 -0.99
CA TRP A 371 10.28 8.30 -2.27
C TRP A 371 11.24 9.29 -2.94
N ARG A 372 11.25 10.56 -2.52
CA ARG A 372 12.19 11.58 -3.03
C ARG A 372 13.56 11.53 -2.35
N LEU A 373 13.76 10.67 -1.36
CA LEU A 373 15.03 10.52 -0.65
C LEU A 373 16.08 9.74 -1.48
N ILE A 374 16.26 10.13 -2.75
CA ILE A 374 17.06 9.44 -3.78
C ILE A 374 18.57 9.35 -3.48
N ARG A 375 19.05 9.97 -2.40
CA ARG A 375 20.41 9.76 -1.90
C ARG A 375 20.60 8.40 -1.23
N TYR A 376 19.49 7.74 -0.88
CA TYR A 376 19.47 6.40 -0.29
C TYR A 376 19.01 5.39 -1.33
N LYS A 377 19.59 4.19 -1.26
CA LYS A 377 19.16 3.04 -2.06
C LYS A 377 17.96 2.33 -1.45
N LYS A 378 17.85 2.33 -0.12
CA LYS A 378 16.78 1.66 0.59
C LYS A 378 16.42 2.36 1.89
N LEU A 379 15.13 2.39 2.17
CA LEU A 379 14.55 2.94 3.39
C LEU A 379 13.82 1.85 4.16
N LEU A 380 13.95 1.88 5.48
CA LEU A 380 13.00 1.24 6.37
C LEU A 380 12.11 2.32 6.97
N PHE A 381 10.93 2.51 6.37
CA PHE A 381 9.94 3.43 6.89
C PHE A 381 9.34 2.88 8.18
N ILE A 382 9.21 3.71 9.21
CA ILE A 382 8.59 3.39 10.50
C ILE A 382 7.74 4.59 10.97
N ASP A 383 6.44 4.38 11.22
CA ASP A 383 5.56 5.39 11.80
C ASP A 383 6.02 5.79 13.22
N ALA A 384 5.78 7.04 13.61
CA ALA A 384 6.28 7.61 14.86
C ALA A 384 5.63 7.03 16.14
N ASP A 385 4.61 6.19 15.99
CA ASP A 385 3.95 5.43 17.06
C ASP A 385 4.38 3.95 17.12
N LEU A 386 5.54 3.63 16.53
CA LEU A 386 6.24 2.37 16.76
C LEU A 386 7.44 2.55 17.70
N ILE A 387 7.87 1.45 18.32
CA ILE A 387 9.21 1.32 18.90
C ILE A 387 9.92 0.13 18.30
N VAL A 388 11.24 0.21 18.20
CA VAL A 388 12.11 -0.89 17.80
C VAL A 388 12.69 -1.56 19.05
N ASN A 389 12.38 -2.83 19.23
CA ASN A 389 12.81 -3.66 20.36
C ASN A 389 13.99 -4.58 20.00
N ARG A 390 14.09 -5.01 18.74
CA ARG A 390 15.25 -5.76 18.20
C ARG A 390 15.75 -5.08 16.94
N ASN A 391 17.05 -5.22 16.66
CA ASN A 391 17.68 -4.61 15.49
C ASN A 391 16.98 -5.05 14.20
N CYS A 392 16.59 -4.09 13.36
CA CYS A 392 15.89 -4.31 12.10
C CYS A 392 16.79 -4.09 10.86
N ASP A 393 18.11 -3.96 11.02
CA ASP A 393 19.03 -3.67 9.91
C ASP A 393 19.01 -4.80 8.84
N GLY A 394 18.69 -6.03 9.25
CA GLY A 394 18.50 -7.14 8.31
C GLY A 394 17.35 -6.94 7.31
N PHE A 395 16.36 -6.08 7.63
CA PHE A 395 15.24 -5.82 6.72
C PHE A 395 15.64 -5.01 5.49
N PHE A 396 16.77 -4.29 5.54
CA PHE A 396 17.33 -3.61 4.37
C PHE A 396 17.89 -4.60 3.32
N ALA A 397 17.87 -5.91 3.55
CA ALA A 397 18.17 -6.86 2.49
C ALA A 397 16.98 -7.05 1.52
N TYR A 398 15.74 -6.81 1.96
CA TYR A 398 14.55 -7.09 1.14
C TYR A 398 14.25 -5.98 0.13
N PRO A 399 13.59 -6.29 -1.00
CA PRO A 399 13.21 -5.29 -1.99
C PRO A 399 11.93 -4.55 -1.60
N GLN A 400 11.62 -3.50 -2.35
CA GLN A 400 10.31 -2.83 -2.31
C GLN A 400 9.23 -3.71 -2.97
N LEU A 401 8.00 -3.82 -2.44
CA LEU A 401 7.55 -3.41 -1.11
C LEU A 401 7.56 -4.63 -0.18
N THR A 402 8.30 -4.55 0.92
CA THR A 402 8.29 -5.60 1.95
C THR A 402 7.73 -5.04 3.25
N ALA A 403 6.73 -5.71 3.83
CA ALA A 403 6.00 -5.22 5.00
C ALA A 403 5.37 -6.37 5.79
N ALA A 404 4.82 -6.09 6.97
CA ALA A 404 3.99 -7.06 7.69
C ALA A 404 2.52 -6.97 7.26
N GLY A 405 1.79 -8.09 7.38
CA GLY A 405 0.36 -8.12 7.16
C GLY A 405 -0.42 -7.29 8.17
N ASN A 406 -1.52 -6.68 7.74
CA ASN A 406 -2.47 -6.03 8.62
C ASN A 406 -3.38 -7.09 9.28
N TYR A 407 -3.90 -6.78 10.47
CA TYR A 407 -4.68 -7.70 11.30
C TYR A 407 -6.01 -8.19 10.64
N GLN A 408 -6.53 -7.52 9.60
CA GLN A 408 -7.92 -7.73 9.13
C GLN A 408 -8.11 -7.92 7.61
N LYS A 409 -7.06 -7.95 6.80
CA LYS A 409 -7.19 -8.06 5.33
C LYS A 409 -5.96 -8.72 4.71
N HIS A 410 -6.06 -9.13 3.44
CA HIS A 410 -4.94 -9.55 2.57
C HIS A 410 -3.94 -8.42 2.24
N LEU A 411 -3.87 -7.40 3.09
CA LEU A 411 -3.23 -6.12 2.87
C LEU A 411 -2.09 -5.94 3.87
N PHE A 412 -1.05 -5.22 3.49
CA PHE A 412 0.01 -4.88 4.43
C PHE A 412 -0.36 -3.71 5.33
N ASN A 413 0.26 -3.64 6.50
CA ASN A 413 0.23 -2.45 7.36
C ASN A 413 1.33 -1.48 6.92
N SER A 414 1.01 -0.20 6.73
CA SER A 414 1.97 0.82 6.26
C SER A 414 2.80 1.48 7.38
N GLY A 415 2.73 0.95 8.60
CA GLY A 415 3.49 1.44 9.75
C GLY A 415 4.95 1.00 9.77
N LEU A 416 5.30 -0.08 9.05
CA LEU A 416 6.67 -0.48 8.81
C LEU A 416 6.79 -1.09 7.41
N MET A 417 7.62 -0.48 6.56
CA MET A 417 7.78 -0.88 5.16
C MET A 417 9.21 -0.69 4.67
N VAL A 418 9.71 -1.65 3.89
CA VAL A 418 10.93 -1.49 3.10
C VAL A 418 10.58 -0.85 1.77
N VAL A 419 11.26 0.24 1.44
CA VAL A 419 10.99 1.12 0.29
C VAL A 419 12.29 1.45 -0.44
N GLU A 420 12.22 1.60 -1.75
CA GLU A 420 13.32 1.99 -2.62
C GLU A 420 13.01 3.37 -3.23
N PRO A 421 13.67 4.44 -2.77
CA PRO A 421 13.42 5.80 -3.24
C PRO A 421 13.63 5.92 -4.75
N SER A 422 12.69 6.58 -5.41
CA SER A 422 12.72 6.84 -6.84
C SER A 422 11.86 8.05 -7.12
N GLU A 423 12.46 9.06 -7.77
CA GLU A 423 11.73 10.25 -8.21
C GLU A 423 10.69 9.88 -9.28
N CYS A 424 10.97 8.86 -10.10
CA CYS A 424 10.02 8.34 -11.06
C CYS A 424 8.80 7.70 -10.38
N THR A 425 9.03 6.82 -9.40
CA THR A 425 7.96 6.18 -8.60
C THR A 425 7.17 7.22 -7.81
N TYR A 426 7.84 8.22 -7.23
CA TYR A 426 7.18 9.33 -6.54
C TYR A 426 6.18 10.06 -7.46
N ARG A 427 6.59 10.39 -8.69
CA ARG A 427 5.73 11.08 -9.66
C ARG A 427 4.53 10.23 -10.06
N ASP A 428 4.73 8.95 -10.26
CA ASP A 428 3.62 8.03 -10.56
C ASP A 428 2.67 7.93 -9.35
N LEU A 429 3.17 7.79 -8.12
CA LEU A 429 2.34 7.82 -6.91
C LEU A 429 1.53 9.12 -6.80
N VAL A 430 2.14 10.29 -7.02
CA VAL A 430 1.44 11.58 -6.97
C VAL A 430 0.40 11.72 -8.08
N ARG A 431 0.64 11.17 -9.28
CA ARG A 431 -0.35 11.16 -10.36
C ARG A 431 -1.54 10.29 -10.00
N GLU A 432 -1.27 9.08 -9.49
CA GLU A 432 -2.29 8.07 -9.20
C GLU A 432 -3.14 8.43 -7.98
N MET A 433 -2.58 9.19 -7.02
CA MET A 433 -3.31 9.62 -5.83
C MET A 433 -4.56 10.47 -6.12
N MET A 434 -4.64 11.05 -7.32
CA MET A 434 -5.79 11.86 -7.77
C MET A 434 -6.94 11.03 -8.33
N VAL A 435 -6.71 9.76 -8.67
CA VAL A 435 -7.68 8.89 -9.36
C VAL A 435 -7.92 7.57 -8.64
N VAL A 436 -6.94 7.07 -7.88
CA VAL A 436 -7.05 5.86 -7.06
C VAL A 436 -7.57 6.23 -5.68
N GLU A 437 -8.76 5.76 -5.35
CA GLU A 437 -9.36 5.96 -4.04
C GLU A 437 -8.72 5.04 -2.99
N SER A 438 -8.35 5.62 -1.85
CA SER A 438 -7.87 4.85 -0.70
C SER A 438 -9.04 4.21 0.06
N TYR A 439 -9.02 2.89 0.24
CA TYR A 439 -10.11 2.17 0.92
C TYR A 439 -10.36 2.64 2.37
N ASN A 440 -9.41 3.34 3.00
CA ASN A 440 -9.54 3.91 4.33
C ASN A 440 -9.30 5.43 4.37
N GLY A 441 -9.22 6.08 3.20
CA GLY A 441 -8.91 7.51 3.04
C GLY A 441 -7.49 7.94 3.43
N GLY A 442 -6.64 7.02 3.90
CA GLY A 442 -5.27 7.30 4.34
C GLY A 442 -4.20 6.67 3.45
N ASP A 443 -2.94 6.81 3.86
CA ASP A 443 -1.76 6.29 3.14
C ASP A 443 -1.79 4.78 2.99
N GLN A 444 -2.15 4.03 4.05
CA GLN A 444 -2.19 2.57 4.00
C GLN A 444 -3.12 2.08 2.91
N GLY A 445 -4.29 2.71 2.76
CA GLY A 445 -5.27 2.31 1.77
C GLY A 445 -4.79 2.55 0.36
N PHE A 446 -4.22 3.74 0.11
CA PHE A 446 -3.65 4.08 -1.17
C PHE A 446 -2.49 3.16 -1.56
N LEU A 447 -1.52 2.97 -0.65
CA LEU A 447 -0.34 2.16 -0.92
C LEU A 447 -0.70 0.69 -1.21
N ASN A 448 -1.74 0.13 -0.61
CA ASN A 448 -2.21 -1.23 -0.90
C ASN A 448 -2.92 -1.37 -2.27
N GLU A 449 -3.44 -0.28 -2.82
CA GLU A 449 -3.95 -0.27 -4.20
C GLU A 449 -2.83 -0.07 -5.23
N MET A 450 -1.77 0.64 -4.82
CA MET A 450 -0.60 0.88 -5.66
C MET A 450 0.38 -0.31 -5.71
N PHE A 451 0.68 -0.94 -4.57
CA PHE A 451 1.63 -2.05 -4.43
C PHE A 451 0.90 -3.36 -4.12
N TRP A 452 0.43 -4.03 -5.16
CA TRP A 452 -0.41 -5.22 -5.04
C TRP A 452 0.48 -6.46 -4.89
N TRP A 453 1.63 -6.50 -5.56
CA TRP A 453 2.65 -7.53 -5.35
C TRP A 453 3.68 -7.07 -4.31
N TRP A 454 3.47 -7.50 -3.07
CA TRP A 454 4.31 -7.17 -1.91
C TRP A 454 4.76 -8.44 -1.20
N HIS A 455 5.86 -8.33 -0.44
CA HIS A 455 6.48 -9.45 0.24
C HIS A 455 6.25 -9.40 1.75
N ARG A 456 5.87 -10.54 2.35
CA ARG A 456 5.36 -10.59 3.71
C ARG A 456 6.43 -10.91 4.73
N LEU A 457 6.61 -9.99 5.67
CA LEU A 457 7.32 -10.20 6.93
C LEU A 457 6.38 -10.84 7.98
N PRO A 458 6.93 -11.54 8.98
CA PRO A 458 6.15 -12.02 10.11
C PRO A 458 5.57 -10.85 10.92
N ALA A 459 4.43 -11.08 11.58
CA ALA A 459 3.71 -10.05 12.34
C ALA A 459 4.57 -9.43 13.45
N GLU A 460 5.52 -10.19 14.00
CA GLU A 460 6.51 -9.75 14.96
C GLU A 460 7.41 -8.61 14.44
N SER A 461 7.50 -8.43 13.12
CA SER A 461 8.26 -7.35 12.50
C SER A 461 7.59 -5.99 12.69
N ASN A 462 6.27 -5.97 12.79
CA ASN A 462 5.42 -4.79 13.02
C ASN A 462 4.21 -5.24 13.85
N TYR A 463 4.46 -5.51 15.13
CA TYR A 463 3.48 -6.12 16.01
C TYR A 463 2.40 -5.10 16.36
N LEU A 464 1.24 -5.21 15.73
CA LEU A 464 0.09 -4.36 16.01
C LEU A 464 -0.46 -4.66 17.40
N LYS A 465 -0.49 -3.65 18.26
CA LYS A 465 -1.04 -3.70 19.63
C LYS A 465 -2.57 -3.72 19.61
N VAL A 466 -3.15 -4.70 18.93
CA VAL A 466 -4.60 -4.92 18.79
C VAL A 466 -4.92 -6.35 19.20
N PHE A 467 -5.68 -6.48 20.27
CA PHE A 467 -6.10 -7.74 20.85
C PHE A 467 -7.60 -7.88 20.66
N VAL A 468 -7.99 -9.00 20.07
CA VAL A 468 -9.38 -9.27 19.66
C VAL A 468 -9.89 -10.62 20.14
N ASP A 469 -8.99 -11.44 20.69
CA ASP A 469 -9.35 -12.70 21.27
C ASP A 469 -9.90 -12.39 22.66
N PRO A 470 -11.22 -12.57 22.89
CA PRO A 470 -11.82 -12.25 24.19
C PRO A 470 -11.29 -13.15 25.31
N SER A 471 -10.59 -14.25 24.99
CA SER A 471 -9.95 -15.12 25.97
C SER A 471 -8.57 -14.62 26.41
N ASP A 472 -7.90 -13.79 25.61
CA ASP A 472 -6.63 -13.17 26.01
C ASP A 472 -6.90 -11.99 26.93
N ARG A 473 -6.85 -12.22 28.25
CA ARG A 473 -7.03 -11.17 29.25
C ARG A 473 -5.74 -10.43 29.62
N LEU A 474 -4.59 -10.95 29.19
CA LEU A 474 -3.28 -10.42 29.56
C LEU A 474 -2.72 -9.49 28.49
N HIS A 475 -3.17 -9.66 27.24
CA HIS A 475 -2.69 -8.91 26.08
C HIS A 475 -1.16 -8.89 26.06
N TRP A 476 -0.57 -10.08 26.23
CA TRP A 476 0.85 -10.23 26.49
C TRP A 476 1.66 -10.16 25.20
N VAL A 477 2.62 -9.24 25.15
CA VAL A 477 3.59 -9.07 24.07
C VAL A 477 4.91 -9.70 24.48
N ASN A 478 5.34 -10.73 23.76
CA ASN A 478 6.60 -11.39 24.00
C ASN A 478 7.78 -10.55 23.45
N LYS A 479 8.48 -9.87 24.34
CA LYS A 479 9.66 -9.05 24.02
C LYS A 479 10.79 -9.83 23.32
N ASP A 480 10.86 -11.15 23.50
CA ASP A 480 11.97 -11.94 22.96
C ASP A 480 11.74 -12.27 21.47
N THR A 481 10.52 -12.12 20.97
CA THR A 481 10.18 -12.42 19.56
C THR A 481 9.91 -11.17 18.73
N VAL A 482 9.33 -10.11 19.30
CA VAL A 482 8.96 -8.90 18.55
C VAL A 482 10.18 -8.05 18.17
N TYR A 483 10.23 -7.64 16.91
CA TYR A 483 11.19 -6.65 16.41
C TYR A 483 10.72 -5.23 16.66
N ALA A 484 9.46 -4.94 16.34
CA ALA A 484 8.85 -3.65 16.59
C ALA A 484 7.41 -3.81 17.10
N VAL A 485 6.97 -2.86 17.92
CA VAL A 485 5.59 -2.79 18.44
C VAL A 485 4.95 -1.51 17.97
N HIS A 486 3.75 -1.63 17.40
CA HIS A 486 2.97 -0.54 16.84
C HIS A 486 1.78 -0.22 17.74
N TYR A 487 1.80 0.97 18.34
CA TYR A 487 0.87 1.38 19.37
C TYR A 487 -0.41 1.99 18.80
N THR A 488 -1.45 1.17 18.72
CA THR A 488 -2.84 1.61 18.49
C THR A 488 -3.53 2.01 19.80
N GLY A 489 -4.67 2.70 19.70
CA GLY A 489 -5.37 3.27 20.85
C GLY A 489 -4.67 4.53 21.39
N LEU A 490 -4.76 4.73 22.70
CA LEU A 490 -4.06 5.82 23.39
C LEU A 490 -2.54 5.62 23.28
N LYS A 491 -1.85 6.66 22.80
CA LYS A 491 -0.41 6.61 22.54
C LYS A 491 0.41 6.61 23.85
N PRO A 492 1.57 5.92 23.90
CA PRO A 492 2.30 5.72 25.16
C PRO A 492 2.74 7.01 25.86
N TRP A 493 3.09 8.05 25.09
CA TRP A 493 3.49 9.35 25.66
C TRP A 493 2.33 10.15 26.28
N LYS A 494 1.08 9.71 26.10
CA LYS A 494 -0.07 10.23 26.84
C LYS A 494 -0.18 9.57 28.23
N CYS A 495 0.61 8.53 28.49
CA CYS A 495 0.59 7.72 29.69
C CYS A 495 2.01 7.31 30.13
N LEU A 496 2.69 8.15 30.91
CA LEU A 496 4.07 7.86 31.37
C LEU A 496 4.12 6.91 32.59
N ARG A 497 3.25 5.89 32.62
CA ARG A 497 3.17 4.85 33.66
C ARG A 497 3.60 3.49 33.09
N ASP A 498 4.05 2.59 33.97
CA ASP A 498 4.33 1.18 33.60
C ASP A 498 3.05 0.41 33.26
N GLU A 499 1.93 0.82 33.86
CA GLU A 499 0.60 0.35 33.52
C GLU A 499 0.10 1.07 32.28
N ASP A 500 -0.59 0.35 31.40
CA ASP A 500 -1.10 0.92 30.16
C ASP A 500 -2.44 1.58 30.45
N CYS A 501 -2.51 2.91 30.31
CA CYS A 501 -3.73 3.68 30.53
C CYS A 501 -4.87 3.30 29.56
N ASN A 502 -4.60 2.56 28.49
CA ASN A 502 -5.66 2.00 27.66
C ASN A 502 -6.60 1.07 28.46
N TRP A 503 -6.16 0.51 29.60
CA TRP A 503 -7.03 -0.26 30.51
C TRP A 503 -8.03 0.61 31.29
N ASP A 504 -7.80 1.91 31.38
CA ASP A 504 -8.69 2.81 32.13
C ASP A 504 -9.98 3.14 31.36
N PHE A 505 -10.05 2.80 30.07
CA PHE A 505 -11.17 3.12 29.18
C PHE A 505 -11.62 1.89 28.41
N ASP A 506 -12.87 1.46 28.60
CA ASP A 506 -13.43 0.24 27.99
C ASP A 506 -13.26 0.20 26.45
N GLU A 507 -13.42 1.34 25.79
CA GLU A 507 -13.23 1.49 24.34
C GLU A 507 -11.78 1.20 23.87
N PHE A 508 -10.80 1.33 24.76
CA PHE A 508 -9.39 1.11 24.48
C PHE A 508 -8.85 -0.22 25.02
N HIS A 509 -9.66 -1.03 25.73
CA HIS A 509 -9.21 -2.32 26.27
C HIS A 509 -8.62 -3.23 25.19
N ARG A 510 -9.21 -3.25 23.99
CA ARG A 510 -8.70 -4.02 22.83
C ARG A 510 -7.32 -3.58 22.35
N TYR A 511 -6.80 -2.45 22.84
CA TYR A 511 -5.47 -1.96 22.55
C TYR A 511 -4.58 -1.96 23.79
N ALA A 512 -5.07 -2.38 24.96
CA ALA A 512 -4.33 -2.25 26.20
C ALA A 512 -3.32 -3.37 26.40
N SER A 513 -2.08 -3.07 26.76
CA SER A 513 -1.06 -4.08 27.06
C SER A 513 0.03 -3.54 27.98
N HIS A 514 0.06 -4.02 29.22
CA HIS A 514 1.10 -3.66 30.18
C HIS A 514 2.51 -4.07 29.71
N SER A 515 2.62 -5.23 29.06
CA SER A 515 3.89 -5.73 28.55
C SER A 515 4.44 -4.86 27.41
N ALA A 516 3.58 -4.46 26.46
CA ALA A 516 3.95 -3.50 25.42
C ALA A 516 4.30 -2.13 26.03
N GLN A 517 3.52 -1.63 26.98
CA GLN A 517 3.77 -0.33 27.61
C GLN A 517 5.14 -0.28 28.30
N ARG A 518 5.52 -1.35 29.02
CA ARG A 518 6.84 -1.45 29.64
C ARG A 518 8.00 -1.38 28.64
N LEU A 519 7.83 -1.88 27.42
CA LEU A 519 8.86 -1.74 26.38
C LEU A 519 9.11 -0.26 26.05
N TRP A 520 8.04 0.51 25.85
CA TRP A 520 8.14 1.95 25.58
C TRP A 520 8.76 2.71 26.76
N ILE A 521 8.26 2.46 27.97
CA ILE A 521 8.74 3.12 29.20
C ILE A 521 10.20 2.80 29.47
N ASN A 522 10.66 1.58 29.17
CA ASN A 522 12.06 1.20 29.31
C ASN A 522 12.98 1.99 28.38
N VAL A 523 12.58 2.23 27.13
CA VAL A 523 13.33 3.12 26.23
C VAL A 523 13.31 4.52 26.81
N PHE A 524 12.12 5.05 27.12
CA PHE A 524 11.94 6.41 27.64
C PHE A 524 12.84 6.69 28.84
N ARG A 525 12.87 5.81 29.84
CA ARG A 525 13.68 5.94 31.06
C ARG A 525 15.19 5.92 30.81
N LYS A 526 15.65 5.21 29.78
CA LYS A 526 17.07 5.13 29.39
C LYS A 526 17.55 6.35 28.59
N MET A 527 16.64 7.14 28.02
CA MET A 527 17.02 8.33 27.25
C MET A 527 17.65 9.41 28.13
N PRO A 528 18.56 10.24 27.56
CA PRO A 528 19.08 11.44 28.21
C PRO A 528 17.96 12.29 28.83
N ARG A 529 18.23 12.88 30.00
CA ARG A 529 17.25 13.71 30.73
C ARG A 529 16.68 14.83 29.87
N ALA A 530 17.54 15.51 29.10
CA ALA A 530 17.13 16.57 28.18
C ALA A 530 16.05 16.11 27.18
N LEU A 531 16.15 14.88 26.64
CA LEU A 531 15.14 14.33 25.73
C LEU A 531 13.87 13.91 26.47
N ARG A 532 14.01 13.36 27.69
CA ARG A 532 12.84 13.05 28.53
C ARG A 532 12.05 14.29 28.87
N ASP A 533 12.70 15.41 29.18
CA ASP A 533 12.02 16.66 29.55
C ASP A 533 11.15 17.19 28.39
N PHE A 534 11.57 17.02 27.12
CA PHE A 534 10.73 17.33 25.94
C PHE A 534 9.46 16.47 25.85
N CYS A 535 9.55 15.22 26.28
CA CYS A 535 8.40 14.31 26.37
C CYS A 535 7.55 14.52 27.64
N SER A 536 8.14 15.11 28.69
CA SER A 536 7.54 15.22 30.03
C SER A 536 6.94 16.59 30.32
N ALA A 537 7.22 17.60 29.50
CA ALA A 537 6.83 18.98 29.80
C ALA A 537 5.38 19.29 29.37
N LYS A 538 4.48 19.42 30.37
CA LYS A 538 3.33 20.35 30.41
C LYS A 538 2.24 20.31 29.33
N LYS A 539 2.32 19.47 28.30
CA LYS A 539 1.28 19.40 27.24
C LYS A 539 0.11 18.45 27.54
N TYR A 540 0.29 17.49 28.45
CA TYR A 540 -0.67 16.38 28.65
C TYR A 540 -1.21 16.24 30.09
N GLU A 541 -0.79 17.09 31.03
CA GLU A 541 -1.30 17.08 32.42
C GLU A 541 -2.76 17.58 32.53
N ASN A 542 -3.29 18.28 31.53
CA ASN A 542 -4.66 18.81 31.57
C ASN A 542 -5.76 17.81 31.15
N LEU A 543 -5.41 16.58 30.72
CA LEU A 543 -6.42 15.59 30.32
C LEU A 543 -7.03 14.81 31.51
N THR A 544 -6.50 14.97 32.72
CA THR A 544 -7.06 14.36 33.94
C THR A 544 -8.04 15.29 34.68
N THR A 545 -8.23 16.52 34.23
CA THR A 545 -9.22 17.44 34.81
C THR A 545 -10.04 18.13 33.71
N THR A 546 -11.30 17.70 33.59
CA THR A 546 -12.37 18.35 32.80
C THR A 546 -12.13 18.45 31.28
N THR A 547 -12.43 17.39 30.54
CA THR A 547 -13.12 17.56 29.24
C THR A 547 -13.96 16.32 28.94
N THR A 548 -15.27 16.50 28.90
CA THR A 548 -16.22 15.58 28.26
C THR A 548 -15.74 15.32 26.84
N ILE A 549 -15.49 14.05 26.53
CA ILE A 549 -15.11 13.56 25.22
C ILE A 549 -16.37 13.59 24.35
N GLU A 550 -16.57 14.68 23.63
CA GLU A 550 -17.33 14.67 22.39
C GLU A 550 -16.34 14.85 21.23
N SER A 551 -16.36 13.88 20.32
CA SER A 551 -15.67 13.81 19.02
C SER A 551 -14.15 13.54 19.02
N ILE A 552 -13.81 12.25 18.86
CA ILE A 552 -12.71 11.76 18.02
C ILE A 552 -13.29 10.71 17.08
#